data_AF-A0A430VFR7-F1
#
_entry.id   AF-A0A430VFR7-F1
#
_cell.length_a   1.000
_cell.length_b   1.000
_cell.length_c   1.000
_cell.angle_alpha   90.00
_cell.angle_beta   90.00
_cell.angle_gamma   90.00
#
_symmetry.space_group_name_H-M   'P 1'
#
loop_
_entity.id
_entity.type
_entity.pdbx_description
1 polymer ?
#
loop_
_entity_poly.entity_id
_entity_poly.type
_entity_poly.pdbx_seq_one_letter_code
_entity_poly.pdbx_strand_id
1 'polypeptide(L)' 'NLKGVYMAGSRQEALGALERLREAWGARYPSLVAAWWENSGALLRFHDYPQVLWPYLRSTNLMERFIREVRRGTKVR' A
#
# COMPACT_ATOMS: atom_id res chain seq x y z
N ASN A 1 4.99 3.25 11.04
CA ASN A 1 3.58 3.48 10.63
C ASN A 1 3.50 3.37 9.11
N LEU A 2 2.66 2.47 8.57
CA LEU A 2 2.54 2.23 7.12
C LEU A 2 2.09 3.48 6.35
N LYS A 3 1.34 4.39 6.98
CA LYS A 3 0.94 5.68 6.38
C LYS A 3 2.13 6.49 5.87
N GLY A 4 3.26 6.43 6.56
CA GLY A 4 4.48 7.12 6.13
C GLY A 4 5.08 6.57 4.84
N VAL A 5 4.76 5.35 4.45
CA VAL A 5 5.23 4.73 3.20
C VAL A 5 4.39 5.22 2.02
N TYR A 6 3.07 5.02 2.06
CA TYR A 6 2.21 5.35 0.90
C TYR A 6 1.84 6.83 0.78
N MET A 7 2.01 7.64 1.84
CA MET A 7 1.79 9.10 1.77
C MET A 7 3.07 9.90 1.51
N ALA A 8 4.23 9.25 1.34
CA ALA A 8 5.49 9.94 1.13
C ALA A 8 5.45 10.85 -0.10
N GLY A 9 6.23 11.93 -0.09
CA GLY A 9 6.31 12.90 -1.18
C GLY A 9 7.14 12.39 -2.37
N SER A 10 7.99 11.40 -2.16
CA SER A 10 8.81 10.79 -3.21
C SER A 10 9.03 9.29 -2.97
N ARG A 11 9.44 8.58 -4.04
CA ARG A 11 9.80 7.17 -3.95
C ARG A 11 10.95 6.92 -2.96
N GLN A 12 11.92 7.83 -2.91
CA GLN A 12 13.06 7.73 -1.98
C GLN A 12 12.60 7.90 -0.53
N GLU A 13 11.74 8.87 -0.24
CA GLU A 13 11.15 9.03 1.09
C GLU A 13 10.34 7.81 1.51
N ALA A 14 9.57 7.23 0.58
CA ALA A 14 8.79 6.03 0.84
C ALA A 14 9.67 4.81 1.18
N LEU A 15 10.80 4.64 0.48
CA LEU A 15 11.78 3.58 0.77
C LEU A 15 12.43 3.78 2.16
N GLY A 16 12.82 5.01 2.50
CA GLY A 16 13.33 5.30 3.85
C GLY A 16 12.28 5.09 4.94
N ALA A 17 11.00 5.36 4.65
CA ALA A 17 9.91 5.04 5.57
C ALA A 17 9.67 3.53 5.70
N LEU A 18 9.86 2.76 4.62
CA LEU A 18 9.75 1.30 4.62
C LEU A 18 10.90 0.66 5.40
N GLU A 19 12.10 1.20 5.33
CA GLU A 19 13.26 0.77 6.12
C GLU A 19 13.02 0.96 7.63
N ARG A 20 12.58 2.16 8.05
CA ARG A 20 12.18 2.41 9.45
C ARG A 20 11.04 1.49 9.91
N LEU A 21 10.11 1.16 9.01
CA LEU A 21 9.06 0.20 9.29
C LEU A 21 9.64 -1.21 9.50
N ARG A 22 10.62 -1.61 8.69
CA ARG A 22 11.31 -2.88 8.82
C ARG A 22 12.09 -2.98 10.13
N GLU A 23 12.77 -1.93 10.56
CA GLU A 23 13.45 -1.91 11.86
C GLU A 23 12.45 -2.08 13.02
N ALA A 24 11.32 -1.37 12.97
CA ALA A 24 10.33 -1.40 14.04
C ALA A 24 9.52 -2.71 14.10
N TRP A 25 9.23 -3.34 12.96
CA TRP A 25 8.29 -4.47 12.87
C TRP A 25 8.88 -5.75 12.30
N GLY A 26 10.08 -5.73 11.74
CA GLY A 26 10.70 -6.87 11.08
C GLY A 26 10.95 -8.05 12.02
N ALA A 27 11.24 -7.81 13.30
CA ALA A 27 11.38 -8.88 14.28
C ALA A 27 10.03 -9.56 14.61
N ARG A 28 8.94 -8.79 14.62
CA ARG A 28 7.61 -9.29 15.01
C ARG A 28 6.85 -9.90 13.84
N TYR A 29 7.04 -9.37 12.63
CA TYR A 29 6.34 -9.78 11.41
C TYR A 29 7.32 -9.94 10.24
N PRO A 30 8.30 -10.85 10.34
CA PRO A 30 9.40 -10.96 9.36
C PRO A 30 8.91 -11.22 7.94
N SER A 31 7.98 -12.17 7.75
CA SER A 31 7.47 -12.52 6.42
C SER A 31 6.65 -11.40 5.78
N LEU A 32 5.86 -10.67 6.56
CA LEU A 32 5.05 -9.56 6.05
C LEU A 32 5.94 -8.40 5.60
N VAL A 33 6.92 -8.05 6.42
CA VAL A 33 7.87 -6.97 6.13
C VAL A 33 8.75 -7.34 4.94
N ALA A 34 9.20 -8.59 4.84
CA ALA A 34 9.93 -9.09 3.67
C ALA A 34 9.09 -8.97 2.40
N ALA A 35 7.83 -9.40 2.42
CA ALA A 35 6.93 -9.28 1.28
C ALA A 35 6.74 -7.82 0.84
N TRP A 36 6.61 -6.87 1.78
CA TRP A 36 6.54 -5.44 1.43
C TRP A 36 7.84 -4.90 0.84
N TRP A 37 8.99 -5.37 1.33
CA TRP A 37 10.29 -4.98 0.78
C TRP A 37 10.47 -5.49 -0.65
N GLU A 38 10.23 -6.78 -0.88
CA GLU A 38 10.32 -7.44 -2.19
C GLU A 38 9.35 -6.81 -3.20
N ASN A 39 8.13 -6.49 -2.77
CA ASN A 39 7.11 -5.89 -3.63
C ASN A 39 7.14 -4.35 -3.64
N SER A 40 8.12 -3.72 -3.00
CA SER A 40 8.21 -2.25 -2.88
C SER A 40 8.19 -1.54 -4.23
N GLY A 41 8.77 -2.14 -5.26
CA GLY A 41 8.73 -1.62 -6.63
C GLY A 41 7.31 -1.48 -7.18
N ALA A 42 6.46 -2.49 -6.97
CA ALA A 42 5.07 -2.44 -7.38
C ALA A 42 4.24 -1.48 -6.50
N LEU A 43 4.44 -1.54 -5.18
CA LEU A 43 3.72 -0.70 -4.21
C LEU A 43 3.99 0.80 -4.40
N LEU A 44 5.18 1.16 -4.89
CA LEU A 44 5.60 2.55 -5.06
C LEU A 44 5.52 3.05 -6.51
N ARG A 45 5.05 2.21 -7.45
CA ARG A 45 4.92 2.57 -8.88
C ARG A 45 4.01 3.76 -9.13
N PHE A 46 3.09 4.08 -8.22
CA PHE A 46 2.23 5.25 -8.36
C PHE A 46 3.03 6.58 -8.43
N HIS A 47 4.27 6.61 -7.92
CA HIS A 47 5.16 7.78 -8.05
C HIS A 47 5.57 8.09 -9.49
N ASP A 48 5.44 7.13 -10.41
CA ASP A 48 5.71 7.31 -11.83
C ASP A 48 4.58 8.09 -12.55
N TYR A 49 3.48 8.38 -11.84
CA TYR A 49 2.30 9.08 -12.37
C TYR A 49 2.19 10.51 -11.80
N PRO A 50 1.47 11.40 -12.50
CA PRO A 50 1.21 12.77 -12.02
C PRO A 50 0.62 12.79 -10.61
N GLN A 51 1.09 13.74 -9.78
CA GLN A 51 0.70 13.86 -8.38
C GLN A 51 -0.83 14.06 -8.18
N VAL A 52 -1.50 14.69 -9.15
CA VAL A 52 -2.96 14.85 -9.16
C VAL A 52 -3.70 13.51 -9.12
N LEU A 53 -3.09 12.44 -9.61
CA LEU A 53 -3.67 11.09 -9.61
C LEU A 53 -3.40 10.32 -8.32
N TRP A 54 -2.44 10.74 -7.50
CA TRP A 54 -2.02 10.00 -6.30
C TRP A 54 -3.15 9.75 -5.30
N PRO A 55 -4.06 10.69 -5.00
CA PRO A 55 -5.18 10.42 -4.09
C PRO A 55 -6.06 9.25 -4.56
N TYR A 56 -6.22 9.10 -5.88
CA TYR A 56 -7.00 8.01 -6.47
C TYR A 56 -6.22 6.70 -6.46
N LEU A 57 -4.94 6.74 -6.86
CA LEU A 57 -4.06 5.56 -6.94
C LEU A 57 -3.73 4.96 -5.57
N ARG A 58 -3.68 5.78 -4.52
CA ARG A 58 -3.42 5.35 -3.14
C ARG A 58 -4.68 4.88 -2.40
N SER A 59 -5.88 5.16 -2.93
CA SER A 59 -7.14 4.85 -2.26
C SER A 59 -7.58 3.41 -2.54
N THR A 60 -7.95 2.68 -1.49
CA THR A 60 -8.59 1.36 -1.61
C THR A 60 -10.12 1.46 -1.73
N ASN A 61 -10.70 2.65 -1.53
CA ASN A 61 -12.15 2.86 -1.41
C ASN A 61 -12.93 2.30 -2.62
N LEU A 62 -12.41 2.50 -3.83
CA LEU A 62 -13.04 2.02 -5.05
C LEU A 62 -13.07 0.48 -5.09
N MET A 63 -11.93 -0.15 -4.81
CA MET A 63 -11.81 -1.61 -4.77
C MET A 63 -12.66 -2.23 -3.65
N GLU A 64 -12.63 -1.64 -2.45
CA GLU A 64 -13.43 -2.10 -1.32
C GLU A 64 -14.93 -2.01 -1.58
N ARG A 65 -15.39 -0.90 -2.18
CA ARG A 65 -16.79 -0.74 -2.58
C ARG A 65 -17.18 -1.78 -3.61
N PHE A 66 -16.34 -2.02 -4.61
CA PHE A 66 -16.58 -3.03 -5.65
C PHE A 66 -16.68 -4.43 -5.04
N ILE A 67 -15.70 -4.85 -4.24
CA ILE A 67 -15.69 -6.16 -3.56
C ILE A 67 -16.94 -6.32 -2.69
N ARG A 68 -17.36 -5.26 -1.98
CA ARG A 68 -18.57 -5.27 -1.17
C ARG A 68 -19.83 -5.53 -2.00
N GLU A 69 -19.94 -4.89 -3.15
CA GLU A 69 -21.10 -5.06 -4.04
C GLU A 69 -21.15 -6.48 -4.62
N VAL A 70 -20.01 -7.02 -5.07
CA VAL A 70 -19.91 -8.40 -5.55
C VAL A 70 -20.37 -9.37 -4.46
N ARG A 71 -19.84 -9.25 -3.23
CA ARG A 71 -20.22 -10.12 -2.11
C ARG A 71 -21.71 -10.03 -1.76
N ARG A 72 -22.33 -8.86 -1.93
CA ARG A 72 -23.76 -8.66 -1.71
C ARG A 72 -24.58 -9.42 -2.74
N GLY A 73 -24.22 -9.31 -4.02
CA GLY A 73 -24.92 -9.99 -5.13
C GLY A 73 -24.77 -11.50 -5.12
N THR A 74 -23.62 -12.03 -4.67
CA THR A 74 -23.34 -13.48 -4.64
C THR A 74 -23.76 -14.17 -3.35
N LYS A 75 -24.38 -13.45 -2.41
CA LYS A 75 -24.88 -14.06 -1.18
C LYS A 75 -26.14 -14.85 -1.52
N VAL A 76 -25.96 -16.11 -1.92
CA VAL A 76 -27.05 -17.08 -2.09
C VAL A 76 -27.80 -17.14 -0.76
N ARG A 77 -29.13 -17.03 -0.83
CA ARG A 77 -30.01 -17.05 0.32
C ARG A 77 -30.07 -18.44 0.95
#